data_AF-A0A9D6HF89-F1
#
_entry.id   AF-A0A9D6HF89-F1
#
_cell.length_a   1.000
_cell.length_b   1.000
_cell.length_c   1.000
_cell.angle_alpha   90.00
_cell.angle_beta   90.00
_cell.angle_gamma   90.00
#
_symmetry.space_group_name_H-M   'P 1'
#
loop_
_entity.id
_entity.type
_entity.pdbx_description
1 polymer ?
#
loop_
_entity_poly.entity_id
_entity_poly.type
_entity_poly.pdbx_seq_one_letter_code
_entity_poly.pdbx_strand_id
1 'polypeptide(L)'
;MALLISIIVFVYVAFNIVTEYILGDSGLTMAQYIAGVTEVASAIIGGFVFVAISTKFITFEKFKRTGFEATFRDETGTGFNFPVSLSKFLPDIIAAPTWRNISEVEAELMGFLNGYRDWPYDITGETNKSLYHNAMQQWQAIQKLPNTTPLHGIAALAQDLGKVYAYAEKRKQFPFSEFWKRDKVTYNRRCLEHGGLSAFILSTIPSFMRMDERTRRAVLIAVRYRDNPSQIPANCDPLAVDIYESLHKAHQMALEEEGSSQSDLNPSEVEIGALKEEITAYFQSILRSMELNPVGQSEKSDGIYVGNGICILRMNRFVRAFAAVLTPKTRTRFNLWSFDGRQHPSWKFFISALRDSGYLLERFEEVDAKDGLFSLRINDLVYQNCIMIQVDASLYTDLRASLDTLPKWNGIIEVEQSKEFLVSEVKRKATEVEAMLERLRQEV
;
A
#
# COMPACT_ATOMS: atom_id res chain seq x y z
N MET A 1 -8.21 -25.63 28.07
CA MET A 1 -9.52 -26.19 27.68
C MET A 1 -9.39 -27.62 27.16
N ALA A 2 -8.74 -27.88 26.02
CA ALA A 2 -8.62 -29.25 25.46
C ALA A 2 -7.97 -30.28 26.42
N LEU A 3 -6.92 -29.90 27.15
CA LEU A 3 -6.27 -30.79 28.13
C LEU A 3 -7.16 -31.11 29.34
N LEU A 4 -7.95 -30.12 29.79
CA LEU A 4 -8.87 -30.27 30.91
C LEU A 4 -10.05 -31.19 30.52
N ILE A 5 -10.57 -31.03 29.29
CA ILE A 5 -11.58 -31.91 28.71
C ILE A 5 -11.03 -33.33 28.56
N SER A 6 -9.78 -33.49 28.11
CA SER A 6 -9.14 -34.81 27.96
C SER A 6 -8.96 -35.53 29.30
N ILE A 7 -8.59 -34.78 30.36
CA ILE A 7 -8.46 -35.34 31.72
C ILE A 7 -9.84 -35.74 32.27
N ILE A 8 -10.87 -34.92 32.05
CA ILE A 8 -12.25 -35.24 32.49
C ILE A 8 -12.78 -36.49 31.77
N VAL A 9 -12.56 -36.60 30.46
CA VAL A 9 -12.94 -37.80 29.68
C VAL A 9 -12.17 -39.02 30.18
N PHE A 10 -10.87 -38.90 30.46
CA PHE A 10 -10.08 -40.01 30.99
C PHE A 10 -10.58 -40.48 32.37
N VAL A 11 -10.88 -39.55 33.28
CA VAL A 11 -11.42 -39.88 34.61
C VAL A 11 -12.81 -40.52 34.49
N TYR A 12 -13.64 -40.04 33.58
CA TYR A 12 -14.98 -40.58 33.35
C TYR A 12 -14.95 -42.00 32.74
N VAL A 13 -14.06 -42.23 31.77
CA VAL A 13 -13.85 -43.56 31.17
C VAL A 13 -13.27 -44.54 32.20
N ALA A 14 -12.27 -44.11 32.99
CA ALA A 14 -11.71 -44.94 34.05
C ALA A 14 -12.75 -45.28 35.13
N PHE A 15 -13.60 -44.32 35.49
CA PHE A 15 -14.69 -44.53 36.45
C PHE A 15 -15.71 -45.54 35.93
N ASN A 16 -16.17 -45.41 34.67
CA ASN A 16 -17.09 -46.36 34.05
C ASN A 16 -16.50 -47.78 33.92
N ILE A 17 -15.21 -47.90 33.60
CA ILE A 17 -14.54 -49.21 33.59
C ILE A 17 -14.55 -49.83 34.99
N VAL A 18 -14.30 -49.06 36.04
CA VAL A 18 -14.30 -49.58 37.42
C VAL A 18 -15.72 -49.95 37.86
N THR A 19 -16.71 -49.10 37.63
CA THR A 19 -18.09 -49.36 38.10
C THR A 19 -18.80 -50.45 37.31
N GLU A 20 -18.60 -50.52 36.00
CA GLU A 20 -19.31 -51.45 35.13
C GLU A 20 -18.63 -52.82 35.04
N TYR A 21 -17.30 -52.87 35.12
CA TYR A 21 -16.53 -54.10 34.92
C TYR A 21 -15.85 -54.66 36.19
N ILE A 22 -15.54 -53.82 37.19
CA ILE A 22 -14.92 -54.29 38.45
C ILE A 22 -15.97 -54.47 39.57
N LEU A 23 -16.99 -53.61 39.63
CA LEU A 23 -18.00 -53.61 40.69
C LEU A 23 -19.41 -54.02 40.24
N GLY A 24 -19.67 -54.20 38.93
CA GLY A 24 -20.97 -54.54 38.38
C GLY A 24 -21.23 -56.05 38.26
N ASP A 25 -22.51 -56.45 38.19
CA ASP A 25 -22.98 -57.84 38.14
C ASP A 25 -22.60 -58.62 36.86
N SER A 26 -21.89 -57.98 35.93
CA SER A 26 -21.42 -58.57 34.68
C SER A 26 -20.03 -59.16 34.87
N GLY A 27 -19.97 -60.36 35.45
CA GLY A 27 -18.71 -61.08 35.72
C GLY A 27 -17.78 -61.15 34.49
N LEU A 28 -16.61 -60.57 34.63
CA LEU A 28 -15.57 -60.47 33.61
C LEU A 28 -15.09 -61.86 33.19
N THR A 29 -15.34 -62.27 31.94
CA THR A 29 -14.58 -63.35 31.32
C THR A 29 -13.17 -62.85 31.08
N MET A 30 -12.26 -63.13 32.03
CA MET A 30 -10.88 -62.66 32.01
C MET A 30 -10.15 -62.94 30.68
N ALA A 31 -10.54 -64.00 29.99
CA ALA A 31 -10.04 -64.31 28.65
C ALA A 31 -10.36 -63.21 27.60
N GLN A 32 -11.57 -62.64 27.60
CA GLN A 32 -11.97 -61.59 26.66
C GLN A 32 -11.33 -60.24 27.00
N TYR A 33 -11.18 -59.92 28.29
CA TYR A 33 -10.50 -58.71 28.72
C TYR A 33 -9.00 -58.76 28.44
N ILE A 34 -8.34 -59.88 28.75
CA ILE A 34 -6.91 -60.06 28.44
C ILE A 34 -6.70 -60.05 26.93
N ALA A 35 -7.60 -60.67 26.13
CA ALA A 35 -7.54 -60.59 24.67
C ALA A 35 -7.69 -59.15 24.16
N GLY A 36 -8.67 -58.38 24.65
CA GLY A 36 -8.85 -56.98 24.25
C GLY A 36 -7.68 -56.07 24.66
N VAL A 37 -7.16 -56.25 25.89
CA VAL A 37 -5.99 -55.48 26.37
C VAL A 37 -4.73 -55.85 25.60
N THR A 38 -4.51 -57.14 25.27
CA THR A 38 -3.36 -57.55 24.46
C THR A 38 -3.49 -57.15 22.99
N GLU A 39 -4.70 -57.11 22.44
CA GLU A 39 -4.95 -56.62 21.07
C GLU A 39 -4.71 -55.10 20.97
N VAL A 40 -5.19 -54.32 21.94
CA VAL A 40 -4.91 -52.87 22.00
C VAL A 40 -3.43 -52.60 22.29
N ALA A 41 -2.81 -53.33 23.22
CA ALA A 41 -1.39 -53.17 23.52
C ALA A 41 -0.49 -53.58 22.34
N SER A 42 -0.84 -54.66 21.62
CA SER A 42 -0.11 -55.09 20.43
C SER A 42 -0.32 -54.15 19.24
N ALA A 43 -1.48 -53.51 19.10
CA ALA A 43 -1.71 -52.46 18.12
C ALA A 43 -0.90 -51.19 18.44
N ILE A 44 -0.81 -50.80 19.72
CA ILE A 44 0.00 -49.64 20.16
C ILE A 44 1.49 -49.92 19.99
N ILE A 45 1.97 -51.10 20.42
CA ILE A 45 3.36 -51.52 20.25
C ILE A 45 3.68 -51.68 18.76
N GLY A 46 2.76 -52.26 17.98
CA GLY A 46 2.87 -52.35 16.53
C GLY A 46 2.96 -50.99 15.85
N GLY A 47 2.16 -50.01 16.30
CA GLY A 47 2.24 -48.62 15.85
C GLY A 47 3.56 -47.96 16.22
N PHE A 48 4.05 -48.13 17.44
CA PHE A 48 5.35 -47.61 17.88
C PHE A 48 6.53 -48.26 17.16
N VAL A 49 6.49 -49.57 16.95
CA VAL A 49 7.50 -50.32 16.20
C VAL A 49 7.44 -49.95 14.73
N PHE A 50 6.25 -49.75 14.15
CA PHE A 50 6.09 -49.24 12.80
C PHE A 50 6.67 -47.83 12.65
N VAL A 51 6.39 -46.90 13.59
CA VAL A 51 6.98 -45.55 13.59
C VAL A 51 8.49 -45.60 13.82
N ALA A 52 8.99 -46.48 14.68
CA ALA A 52 10.42 -46.65 14.96
C ALA A 52 11.18 -47.28 13.78
N ILE A 53 10.60 -48.28 13.10
CA ILE A 53 11.14 -48.86 11.86
C ILE A 53 11.06 -47.82 10.74
N SER A 54 9.97 -47.05 10.67
CA SER A 54 9.81 -45.98 9.70
C SER A 54 10.77 -44.82 9.95
N THR A 55 11.17 -44.53 11.18
CA THR A 55 12.12 -43.44 11.46
C THR A 55 13.58 -43.89 11.38
N LYS A 56 13.88 -45.19 11.58
CA LYS A 56 15.24 -45.72 11.65
C LYS A 56 15.71 -46.47 10.41
N PHE A 57 14.80 -47.10 9.66
CA PHE A 57 15.12 -47.91 8.46
C PHE A 57 14.46 -47.38 7.19
N ILE A 58 13.32 -46.70 7.29
CA ILE A 58 12.81 -45.88 6.20
C ILE A 58 13.50 -44.52 6.33
N THR A 59 14.57 -44.30 5.59
CA THR A 59 15.11 -42.95 5.43
C THR A 59 14.02 -42.09 4.77
N PHE A 60 13.29 -41.33 5.60
CA PHE A 60 12.52 -40.18 5.14
C PHE A 60 13.41 -39.10 4.47
N GLU A 61 14.72 -39.35 4.29
CA GLU A 61 15.58 -38.62 3.35
C GLU A 61 15.03 -38.62 1.91
N LYS A 62 14.10 -39.52 1.57
CA LYS A 62 13.37 -39.51 0.29
C LYS A 62 11.90 -39.08 0.37
N PHE A 63 11.39 -38.71 1.54
CA PHE A 63 10.35 -37.68 1.58
C PHE A 63 11.06 -36.33 1.53
N LYS A 64 11.74 -36.09 0.40
CA LYS A 64 11.87 -34.75 -0.14
C LYS A 64 10.50 -34.10 0.03
N ARG A 65 10.47 -32.88 0.58
CA ARG A 65 9.37 -31.93 0.34
C ARG A 65 8.85 -32.21 -1.06
N THR A 66 7.61 -32.67 -1.17
CA THR A 66 7.01 -33.16 -2.44
C THR A 66 7.58 -32.38 -3.61
N GLY A 67 8.49 -33.05 -4.32
CA GLY A 67 9.42 -32.44 -5.25
C GLY A 67 8.72 -32.06 -6.55
N PHE A 68 7.88 -31.05 -6.49
CA PHE A 68 7.63 -30.17 -7.62
C PHE A 68 8.36 -28.85 -7.35
N GLU A 69 9.69 -28.93 -7.30
CA GLU A 69 10.53 -27.76 -7.49
C GLU A 69 10.59 -27.50 -9.00
N ALA A 70 9.48 -27.04 -9.56
CA ALA A 70 9.49 -26.56 -10.93
C ALA A 70 10.32 -25.27 -10.95
N THR A 71 11.39 -25.25 -11.74
CA THR A 71 11.93 -24.01 -12.29
C THR A 71 10.88 -23.49 -13.25
N PHE A 72 9.86 -22.81 -12.71
CA PHE A 72 8.80 -22.27 -13.53
C PHE A 72 9.30 -20.97 -14.15
N ARG A 73 9.36 -20.95 -15.48
CA ARG A 73 9.44 -19.72 -16.26
C ARG A 73 8.01 -19.29 -16.53
N ASP A 74 7.66 -18.08 -16.14
CA ASP A 74 6.40 -17.50 -16.58
C ASP A 74 6.40 -17.27 -18.11
N GLU A 75 5.25 -16.85 -18.60
CA GLU A 75 4.94 -16.54 -20.00
C GLU A 75 5.85 -15.44 -20.60
N THR A 76 6.64 -14.76 -19.76
CA THR A 76 7.57 -13.67 -20.10
C THR A 76 9.05 -13.99 -19.82
N GLY A 77 9.37 -15.20 -19.36
CA GLY A 77 10.75 -15.67 -19.17
C GLY A 77 11.42 -15.27 -17.85
N THR A 78 10.69 -14.73 -16.87
CA THR A 78 11.24 -14.47 -15.53
C THR A 78 11.41 -15.79 -14.79
N GLY A 79 12.64 -16.29 -14.71
CA GLY A 79 12.95 -17.53 -13.99
C GLY A 79 13.08 -17.28 -12.49
N PHE A 80 12.21 -17.86 -11.69
CA PHE A 80 12.38 -17.91 -10.24
C PHE A 80 13.24 -19.13 -9.86
N ASN A 81 14.52 -18.90 -9.53
CA ASN A 81 15.46 -19.95 -9.10
C ASN A 81 15.39 -20.19 -7.58
N PHE A 82 14.20 -20.53 -7.04
CA PHE A 82 14.09 -20.95 -5.63
C PHE A 82 13.20 -22.19 -5.50
N PRO A 83 13.58 -23.17 -4.66
CA PRO A 83 12.76 -24.35 -4.41
C PRO A 83 11.46 -23.95 -3.69
N VAL A 84 10.32 -24.10 -4.38
CA VAL A 84 8.99 -23.82 -3.83
C VAL A 84 8.42 -25.11 -3.22
N SER A 85 8.13 -25.12 -1.92
CA SER A 85 7.56 -26.29 -1.24
C SER A 85 6.05 -26.32 -1.37
N LEU A 86 5.48 -27.31 -2.06
CA LEU A 86 4.03 -27.48 -2.19
C LEU A 86 3.28 -27.58 -0.84
N SER A 87 3.95 -28.08 0.20
CA SER A 87 3.39 -28.14 1.57
C SER A 87 3.09 -26.77 2.19
N LYS A 88 3.67 -25.67 1.66
CA LYS A 88 3.30 -24.31 2.05
C LYS A 88 1.97 -23.87 1.44
N PHE A 89 1.49 -24.49 0.35
CA PHE A 89 0.24 -24.13 -0.34
C PHE A 89 -1.00 -24.81 0.22
N LEU A 90 -0.82 -25.73 1.16
CA LEU A 90 -1.89 -26.34 1.92
C LEU A 90 -1.79 -25.78 3.34
N PRO A 91 -2.14 -24.50 3.59
CA PRO A 91 -2.58 -24.19 4.94
C PRO A 91 -3.71 -25.16 5.27
N ASP A 92 -3.88 -25.49 6.56
CA ASP A 92 -5.07 -26.21 7.02
C ASP A 92 -6.27 -25.61 6.26
N ILE A 93 -6.98 -26.43 5.48
CA ILE A 93 -8.08 -25.96 4.63
C ILE A 93 -9.16 -25.47 5.59
N ILE A 94 -9.09 -24.20 5.97
CA ILE A 94 -10.10 -23.55 6.78
C ILE A 94 -11.21 -23.17 5.80
N ALA A 95 -12.42 -23.64 6.08
CA ALA A 95 -13.57 -23.47 5.20
C ALA A 95 -13.70 -22.01 4.74
N ALA A 96 -13.87 -21.82 3.43
CA ALA A 96 -14.11 -20.52 2.83
C ALA A 96 -15.37 -19.87 3.44
N PRO A 97 -15.37 -18.56 3.72
CA PRO A 97 -16.54 -17.89 4.26
C PRO A 97 -17.70 -17.92 3.25
N THR A 98 -18.90 -18.23 3.72
CA THR A 98 -20.11 -18.28 2.90
C THR A 98 -20.98 -17.02 3.05
N TRP A 99 -20.36 -15.84 3.15
CA TRP A 99 -21.11 -14.59 3.34
C TRP A 99 -21.94 -14.26 2.10
N ARG A 100 -23.07 -13.56 2.30
CA ARG A 100 -23.85 -13.01 1.16
C ARG A 100 -23.03 -11.88 0.52
N ASN A 101 -22.90 -11.91 -0.81
CA ASN A 101 -22.21 -10.91 -1.66
C ASN A 101 -20.68 -11.00 -1.76
N ILE A 102 -20.10 -12.19 -1.60
CA ILE A 102 -18.67 -12.43 -1.90
C ILE A 102 -18.56 -13.36 -3.11
N SER A 103 -17.65 -13.04 -4.04
CA SER A 103 -17.37 -13.94 -5.17
C SER A 103 -16.68 -15.22 -4.72
N GLU A 104 -16.83 -16.30 -5.48
CA GLU A 104 -16.21 -17.58 -5.15
C GLU A 104 -14.68 -17.45 -4.97
N VAL A 105 -14.04 -16.60 -5.77
CA VAL A 105 -12.61 -16.34 -5.71
C VAL A 105 -12.19 -15.61 -4.45
N GLU A 106 -12.94 -14.56 -4.07
CA GLU A 106 -12.67 -13.85 -2.82
C GLU A 106 -12.85 -14.78 -1.61
N ALA A 107 -13.86 -15.65 -1.62
CA ALA A 107 -14.07 -16.62 -0.55
C ALA A 107 -12.90 -17.61 -0.43
N GLU A 108 -12.43 -18.15 -1.55
CA GLU A 108 -11.27 -19.05 -1.57
C GLU A 108 -9.99 -18.35 -1.09
N LEU A 109 -9.76 -17.11 -1.53
CA LEU A 109 -8.62 -16.29 -1.10
C LEU A 109 -8.67 -15.96 0.39
N MET A 110 -9.84 -15.63 0.93
CA MET A 110 -10.02 -15.39 2.37
C MET A 110 -9.75 -16.66 3.19
N GLY A 111 -10.22 -17.82 2.72
CA GLY A 111 -9.91 -19.11 3.33
C GLY A 111 -8.41 -19.41 3.33
N PHE A 112 -7.76 -19.19 2.17
CA PHE A 112 -6.31 -19.33 2.02
C PHE A 112 -5.52 -18.41 2.96
N LEU A 113 -5.87 -17.12 3.01
CA LEU A 113 -5.25 -16.13 3.89
C LEU A 113 -5.44 -16.45 5.37
N ASN A 114 -6.58 -17.02 5.75
CA ASN A 114 -6.84 -17.41 7.14
C ASN A 114 -5.88 -18.50 7.62
N GLY A 115 -5.39 -19.33 6.71
CA GLY A 115 -4.27 -20.24 6.94
C GLY A 115 -2.97 -19.57 7.39
N TYR A 116 -2.81 -18.28 7.11
CA TYR A 116 -1.66 -17.45 7.47
C TYR A 116 -2.02 -16.37 8.49
N ARG A 117 -3.06 -16.61 9.32
CA ARG A 117 -3.51 -15.64 10.33
C ARG A 117 -2.44 -15.28 11.36
N ASP A 118 -1.48 -16.18 11.61
CA ASP A 118 -0.36 -15.93 12.53
C ASP A 118 0.91 -15.46 11.80
N TRP A 119 0.87 -15.34 10.47
CA TRP A 119 2.00 -14.84 9.69
C TRP A 119 2.09 -13.32 9.81
N PRO A 120 3.25 -12.72 10.14
CA PRO A 120 3.36 -11.28 10.25
C PRO A 120 3.25 -10.61 8.88
N TYR A 121 2.55 -9.48 8.82
CA TYR A 121 2.51 -8.62 7.64
C TYR A 121 3.87 -7.94 7.41
N ASP A 122 4.52 -7.52 8.51
CA ASP A 122 5.84 -6.93 8.51
C ASP A 122 6.75 -7.58 9.56
N ILE A 123 8.00 -7.80 9.19
CA ILE A 123 9.04 -8.46 9.98
C ILE A 123 9.99 -7.46 10.66
N THR A 124 9.88 -6.16 10.35
CA THR A 124 10.62 -5.08 11.02
C THR A 124 10.16 -4.88 12.47
N GLY A 125 8.94 -5.32 12.79
CA GLY A 125 8.30 -5.10 14.09
C GLY A 125 7.58 -3.76 14.21
N GLU A 126 7.51 -2.95 13.15
CA GLU A 126 6.75 -1.69 13.14
C GLU A 126 5.24 -1.90 13.28
N THR A 127 4.74 -3.06 12.84
CA THR A 127 3.33 -3.42 12.95
C THR A 127 3.16 -4.81 13.58
N ASN A 128 2.21 -4.94 14.49
CA ASN A 128 1.79 -6.24 15.05
C ASN A 128 0.70 -6.92 14.19
N LYS A 129 0.49 -6.44 12.96
CA LYS A 129 -0.55 -6.98 12.09
C LYS A 129 -0.11 -8.30 11.48
N SER A 130 -1.04 -9.25 11.41
CA SER A 130 -0.87 -10.43 10.57
C SER A 130 -1.13 -10.11 9.10
N LEU A 131 -0.62 -10.95 8.21
CA LEU A 131 -0.93 -10.95 6.78
C LEU A 131 -2.45 -10.99 6.52
N TYR A 132 -3.18 -11.88 7.21
CA TYR A 132 -4.64 -11.99 7.10
C TYR A 132 -5.35 -10.66 7.43
N HIS A 133 -5.14 -10.13 8.64
CA HIS A 133 -5.77 -8.88 9.07
C HIS A 133 -5.47 -7.72 8.13
N ASN A 134 -4.22 -7.59 7.66
CA ASN A 134 -3.89 -6.55 6.69
C ASN A 134 -4.65 -6.75 5.37
N ALA A 135 -4.65 -7.96 4.80
CA ALA A 135 -5.37 -8.24 3.55
C ALA A 135 -6.88 -7.99 3.67
N MET A 136 -7.49 -8.37 4.80
CA MET A 136 -8.91 -8.10 5.06
C MET A 136 -9.21 -6.61 5.17
N GLN A 137 -8.33 -5.84 5.81
CA GLN A 137 -8.47 -4.39 5.89
C GLN A 137 -8.36 -3.73 4.51
N GLN A 138 -7.40 -4.16 3.69
CA GLN A 138 -7.26 -3.69 2.31
C GLN A 138 -8.48 -4.02 1.46
N TRP A 139 -9.02 -5.23 1.62
CA TRP A 139 -10.26 -5.64 0.98
C TRP A 139 -11.44 -4.77 1.45
N GLN A 140 -11.62 -4.55 2.75
CA GLN A 140 -12.68 -3.66 3.25
C GLN A 140 -12.53 -2.23 2.72
N ALA A 141 -11.30 -1.73 2.63
CA ALA A 141 -11.02 -0.41 2.10
C ALA A 141 -11.39 -0.32 0.60
N ILE A 142 -11.02 -1.31 -0.21
CA ILE A 142 -11.31 -1.26 -1.65
C ILE A 142 -12.82 -1.32 -1.96
N GLN A 143 -13.60 -2.00 -1.13
CA GLN A 143 -15.06 -2.06 -1.26
C GLN A 143 -15.76 -0.72 -0.98
N LYS A 144 -15.11 0.22 -0.30
CA LYS A 144 -15.66 1.57 -0.06
C LYS A 144 -15.33 2.57 -1.17
N LEU A 145 -14.37 2.25 -2.04
CA LEU A 145 -13.98 3.13 -3.15
C LEU A 145 -15.06 3.14 -4.24
N PRO A 146 -15.28 4.28 -4.91
CA PRO A 146 -16.23 4.36 -6.01
C PRO A 146 -15.75 3.54 -7.22
N ASN A 147 -16.71 3.00 -7.98
CA ASN A 147 -16.49 2.26 -9.23
C ASN A 147 -15.66 0.97 -9.12
N THR A 148 -15.47 0.43 -7.91
CA THR A 148 -14.80 -0.86 -7.75
C THR A 148 -15.71 -2.05 -8.04
N THR A 149 -15.10 -3.14 -8.47
CA THR A 149 -15.76 -4.40 -8.83
C THR A 149 -15.18 -5.55 -8.00
N PRO A 150 -15.78 -6.76 -8.01
CA PRO A 150 -15.19 -7.91 -7.30
C PRO A 150 -13.73 -8.21 -7.69
N LEU A 151 -13.30 -7.83 -8.89
CA LEU A 151 -11.92 -7.98 -9.36
C LEU A 151 -10.92 -7.17 -8.53
N HIS A 152 -11.35 -5.99 -8.08
CA HIS A 152 -10.58 -5.15 -7.18
C HIS A 152 -10.41 -5.83 -5.82
N GLY A 153 -11.49 -6.41 -5.30
CA GLY A 153 -11.47 -7.21 -4.07
C GLY A 153 -10.51 -8.40 -4.15
N ILE A 154 -10.56 -9.16 -5.25
CA ILE A 154 -9.63 -10.27 -5.53
C ILE A 154 -8.18 -9.78 -5.48
N ALA A 155 -7.87 -8.69 -6.18
CA ALA A 155 -6.53 -8.11 -6.19
C ALA A 155 -6.08 -7.64 -4.80
N ALA A 156 -6.98 -7.03 -4.02
CA ALA A 156 -6.69 -6.52 -2.68
C ALA A 156 -6.35 -7.64 -1.68
N LEU A 157 -7.02 -8.79 -1.79
CA LEU A 157 -6.71 -9.98 -1.01
C LEU A 157 -5.40 -10.63 -1.48
N ALA A 158 -5.14 -10.62 -2.79
CA ALA A 158 -4.02 -11.32 -3.38
C ALA A 158 -2.66 -10.58 -3.29
N GLN A 159 -2.67 -9.24 -3.22
CA GLN A 159 -1.49 -8.40 -3.42
C GLN A 159 -0.27 -8.74 -2.55
N ASP A 160 -0.48 -9.24 -1.33
CA ASP A 160 0.59 -9.54 -0.38
C ASP A 160 0.81 -11.05 -0.14
N LEU A 161 0.15 -11.94 -0.90
CA LEU A 161 0.30 -13.39 -0.73
C LEU A 161 1.76 -13.86 -0.88
N GLY A 162 2.52 -13.19 -1.75
CA GLY A 162 3.93 -13.46 -1.97
C GLY A 162 4.81 -13.31 -0.70
N LYS A 163 4.35 -12.59 0.33
CA LYS A 163 5.08 -12.44 1.60
C LYS A 163 5.33 -13.76 2.32
N VAL A 164 4.47 -14.76 2.10
CA VAL A 164 4.65 -16.13 2.63
C VAL A 164 5.95 -16.78 2.12
N TYR A 165 6.43 -16.36 0.94
CA TYR A 165 7.69 -16.82 0.34
C TYR A 165 8.83 -15.82 0.51
N ALA A 166 8.51 -14.52 0.51
CA ALA A 166 9.49 -13.48 0.77
C ALA A 166 10.07 -13.60 2.18
N TYR A 167 9.35 -14.19 3.14
CA TYR A 167 9.83 -14.41 4.51
C TYR A 167 10.23 -15.88 4.75
N ALA A 168 11.44 -16.08 5.25
CA ALA A 168 11.94 -17.36 5.74
C ALA A 168 11.53 -17.54 7.20
N GLU A 169 10.70 -18.54 7.47
CA GLU A 169 10.41 -18.93 8.84
C GLU A 169 11.59 -19.72 9.43
N LYS A 170 12.06 -19.27 10.60
CA LYS A 170 13.07 -19.97 11.41
C LYS A 170 12.43 -20.34 12.73
N ARG A 171 12.12 -21.63 12.89
CA ARG A 171 11.60 -22.18 14.14
C ARG A 171 12.76 -22.62 15.02
N LYS A 172 12.83 -22.07 16.23
CA LYS A 172 13.65 -22.65 17.29
C LYS A 172 12.80 -23.69 18.02
N GLN A 173 12.96 -24.95 17.62
CA GLN A 173 12.33 -26.08 18.27
C GLN A 173 12.92 -26.22 19.68
N PHE A 174 12.04 -26.37 20.67
CA PHE A 174 12.47 -26.72 22.02
C PHE A 174 12.80 -28.22 22.08
N PRO A 175 13.78 -28.64 22.92
CA PRO A 175 14.03 -30.05 23.16
C PRO A 175 12.75 -30.73 23.68
N PHE A 176 12.61 -32.04 23.49
CA PHE A 176 11.41 -32.80 23.87
C PHE A 176 11.04 -32.62 25.36
N SER A 177 12.03 -32.37 26.22
CA SER A 177 11.86 -32.02 27.63
C SER A 177 11.13 -30.70 27.89
N GLU A 178 10.86 -29.90 26.86
CA GLU A 178 10.18 -28.60 26.95
C GLU A 178 9.10 -28.46 25.85
N PHE A 179 8.53 -29.56 25.37
CA PHE A 179 7.56 -29.59 24.26
C PHE A 179 6.29 -28.75 24.48
N TRP A 180 5.98 -28.40 25.74
CA TRP A 180 4.87 -27.50 26.09
C TRP A 180 5.16 -26.02 25.84
N LYS A 181 6.43 -25.65 25.63
CA LYS A 181 6.79 -24.28 25.27
C LYS A 181 6.46 -24.07 23.80
N ARG A 182 5.72 -23.01 23.49
CA ARG A 182 5.44 -22.63 22.10
C ARG A 182 6.75 -22.36 21.37
N ASP A 183 6.92 -22.97 20.20
CA ASP A 183 8.05 -22.70 19.32
C ASP A 183 8.27 -21.20 19.16
N LYS A 184 9.53 -20.77 19.31
CA LYS A 184 9.90 -19.39 18.97
C LYS A 184 10.10 -19.33 17.46
N VAL A 185 9.17 -18.67 16.79
CA VAL A 185 9.21 -18.44 15.34
C VAL A 185 9.80 -17.06 15.09
N THR A 186 10.89 -16.99 14.33
CA THR A 186 11.41 -15.73 13.79
C THR A 186 11.35 -15.75 12.27
N TYR A 187 11.24 -14.57 11.67
CA TYR A 187 11.13 -14.42 10.22
C TYR A 187 12.30 -13.60 9.69
N ASN A 188 12.93 -14.08 8.63
CA ASN A 188 14.02 -13.37 7.94
C ASN A 188 13.60 -13.04 6.50
N ARG A 189 13.92 -11.84 6.01
CA ARG A 189 13.65 -11.45 4.62
C ARG A 189 14.54 -12.26 3.65
N ARG A 190 13.93 -12.82 2.60
CA ARG A 190 14.62 -13.48 1.48
C ARG A 190 14.61 -12.63 0.21
N CYS A 191 13.49 -11.96 -0.06
CA CYS A 191 13.29 -11.12 -1.22
C CYS A 191 12.67 -9.77 -0.80
N LEU A 192 13.02 -8.70 -1.51
CA LEU A 192 12.44 -7.37 -1.32
C LEU A 192 11.09 -7.24 -2.03
N GLU A 193 10.98 -7.81 -3.23
CA GLU A 193 9.79 -7.72 -4.08
C GLU A 193 9.01 -9.03 -4.02
N HIS A 194 7.69 -8.93 -3.79
CA HIS A 194 6.83 -10.10 -3.64
C HIS A 194 5.62 -10.07 -4.56
N GLY A 195 5.35 -8.99 -5.28
CA GLY A 195 4.25 -8.90 -6.25
C GLY A 195 4.22 -10.05 -7.27
N GLY A 196 5.37 -10.41 -7.86
CA GLY A 196 5.46 -11.56 -8.78
C GLY A 196 5.09 -12.89 -8.14
N LEU A 197 5.46 -13.10 -6.87
CA LEU A 197 5.10 -14.29 -6.10
C LEU A 197 3.61 -14.27 -5.73
N SER A 198 3.06 -13.10 -5.40
CA SER A 198 1.62 -12.92 -5.16
C SER A 198 0.79 -13.30 -6.39
N ALA A 199 1.19 -12.81 -7.58
CA ALA A 199 0.52 -13.14 -8.84
C ALA A 199 0.63 -14.64 -9.16
N PHE A 200 1.80 -15.24 -8.90
CA PHE A 200 1.97 -16.68 -9.06
C PHE A 200 1.01 -17.48 -8.16
N ILE A 201 0.93 -17.17 -6.86
CA ILE A 201 0.02 -17.86 -5.94
C ILE A 201 -1.43 -17.69 -6.41
N LEU A 202 -1.85 -16.46 -6.76
CA LEU A 202 -3.18 -16.19 -7.28
C LEU A 202 -3.51 -17.05 -8.53
N SER A 203 -2.55 -17.21 -9.44
CA SER A 203 -2.72 -18.04 -10.65
C SER A 203 -2.95 -19.53 -10.35
N THR A 204 -2.61 -19.99 -9.15
CA THR A 204 -2.82 -21.39 -8.72
C THR A 204 -4.17 -21.61 -8.04
N ILE A 205 -4.96 -20.55 -7.79
CA ILE A 205 -6.26 -20.63 -7.12
C ILE A 205 -7.31 -21.20 -8.10
N PRO A 206 -7.91 -22.37 -7.83
CA PRO A 206 -8.88 -23.03 -8.71
C PRO A 206 -10.02 -22.14 -9.21
N SER A 207 -10.68 -21.39 -8.33
CA SER A 207 -11.77 -20.50 -8.73
C SER A 207 -11.29 -19.36 -9.64
N PHE A 208 -10.09 -18.82 -9.39
CA PHE A 208 -9.47 -17.80 -10.23
C PHE A 208 -9.16 -18.35 -11.63
N MET A 209 -8.69 -19.59 -11.74
CA MET A 209 -8.43 -20.27 -13.02
C MET A 209 -9.69 -20.47 -13.87
N ARG A 210 -10.90 -20.40 -13.28
CA ARG A 210 -12.16 -20.50 -14.04
C ARG A 210 -12.64 -19.17 -14.61
N MET A 211 -12.05 -18.05 -14.21
CA MET A 211 -12.39 -16.73 -14.76
C MET A 211 -11.91 -16.59 -16.20
N ASP A 212 -12.47 -15.62 -16.93
CA ASP A 212 -12.06 -15.33 -18.29
C ASP A 212 -10.60 -14.84 -18.35
N GLU A 213 -9.91 -15.20 -19.44
CA GLU A 213 -8.47 -14.98 -19.57
C GLU A 213 -8.09 -13.50 -19.51
N ARG A 214 -8.89 -12.63 -20.13
CA ARG A 214 -8.64 -11.19 -20.17
C ARG A 214 -8.67 -10.59 -18.77
N THR A 215 -9.70 -10.92 -17.99
CA THR A 215 -9.83 -10.50 -16.58
C THR A 215 -8.69 -11.04 -15.73
N ARG A 216 -8.35 -12.33 -15.86
CA ARG A 216 -7.23 -12.92 -15.11
C ARG A 216 -5.94 -12.16 -15.38
N ARG A 217 -5.62 -11.89 -16.65
CA ARG A 217 -4.42 -11.14 -17.04
C ARG A 217 -4.40 -9.74 -16.42
N ALA A 218 -5.52 -9.02 -16.44
CA ALA A 218 -5.60 -7.69 -15.84
C ALA A 218 -5.31 -7.70 -14.33
N VAL A 219 -5.94 -8.63 -13.59
CA VAL A 219 -5.72 -8.79 -12.14
C VAL A 219 -4.28 -9.22 -11.83
N LEU A 220 -3.73 -10.17 -12.59
CA LEU A 220 -2.35 -10.64 -12.41
C LEU A 220 -1.33 -9.55 -12.65
N ILE A 221 -1.51 -8.70 -13.68
CA ILE A 221 -0.64 -7.56 -13.96
C ILE A 221 -0.68 -6.57 -12.79
N ALA A 222 -1.88 -6.19 -12.33
CA ALA A 222 -2.04 -5.25 -11.23
C ALA A 222 -1.37 -5.74 -9.93
N VAL A 223 -1.54 -7.02 -9.60
CA VAL A 223 -0.92 -7.65 -8.42
C VAL A 223 0.60 -7.78 -8.57
N ARG A 224 1.06 -8.22 -9.75
CA ARG A 224 2.48 -8.47 -10.02
C ARG A 224 3.34 -7.22 -9.89
N TYR A 225 2.86 -6.13 -10.47
CA TYR A 225 3.62 -4.89 -10.61
C TYR A 225 3.23 -3.83 -9.58
N ARG A 226 2.47 -4.20 -8.54
CA ARG A 226 2.11 -3.29 -7.45
C ARG A 226 3.34 -2.61 -6.86
N ASP A 227 4.39 -3.38 -6.57
CA ASP A 227 5.62 -2.86 -5.97
C ASP A 227 6.52 -2.16 -7.01
N ASN A 228 6.34 -2.47 -8.31
CA ASN A 228 7.14 -2.00 -9.44
C ASN A 228 6.29 -1.50 -10.62
N PRO A 229 5.60 -0.37 -10.43
CA PRO A 229 4.68 0.24 -11.40
C PRO A 229 5.30 0.55 -12.76
N SER A 230 6.58 0.94 -12.79
CA SER A 230 7.30 1.29 -14.03
C SER A 230 7.49 0.11 -14.97
N GLN A 231 7.23 -1.10 -14.49
CA GLN A 231 7.30 -2.33 -15.28
C GLN A 231 5.92 -2.81 -15.76
N ILE A 232 4.83 -2.10 -15.45
CA ILE A 232 3.52 -2.38 -16.04
C ILE A 232 3.62 -2.24 -17.56
N PRO A 233 3.23 -3.26 -18.35
CA PRO A 233 3.31 -3.18 -19.81
C PRO A 233 2.44 -2.03 -20.35
N ALA A 234 3.00 -1.19 -21.23
CA ALA A 234 2.28 -0.05 -21.79
C ALA A 234 1.03 -0.43 -22.60
N ASN A 235 0.98 -1.66 -23.12
CA ASN A 235 -0.13 -2.23 -23.87
C ASN A 235 -1.04 -3.13 -23.00
N CYS A 236 -0.96 -3.05 -21.67
CA CYS A 236 -1.84 -3.81 -20.80
C CYS A 236 -3.31 -3.34 -20.89
N ASP A 237 -4.22 -4.18 -20.42
CA ASP A 237 -5.62 -3.80 -20.34
C ASP A 237 -5.81 -2.61 -19.39
N PRO A 238 -6.59 -1.57 -19.74
CA PRO A 238 -6.85 -0.44 -18.87
C PRO A 238 -7.37 -0.83 -17.48
N LEU A 239 -8.08 -1.96 -17.38
CA LEU A 239 -8.54 -2.52 -16.11
C LEU A 239 -7.39 -2.85 -15.15
N ALA A 240 -6.21 -3.24 -15.67
CA ALA A 240 -5.05 -3.51 -14.83
C ALA A 240 -4.55 -2.24 -14.11
N VAL A 241 -4.52 -1.12 -14.83
CA VAL A 241 -4.12 0.18 -14.28
C VAL A 241 -5.16 0.68 -13.27
N ASP A 242 -6.44 0.52 -13.58
CA ASP A 242 -7.56 0.87 -12.69
C ASP A 242 -7.52 0.10 -11.37
N ILE A 243 -7.34 -1.22 -11.43
CA ILE A 243 -7.17 -2.08 -10.24
C ILE A 243 -5.92 -1.65 -9.47
N TYR A 244 -4.81 -1.46 -10.16
CA TYR A 244 -3.54 -1.02 -9.56
C TYR A 244 -3.70 0.28 -8.77
N GLU A 245 -4.28 1.32 -9.36
CA GLU A 245 -4.50 2.59 -8.67
C GLU A 245 -5.42 2.43 -7.46
N SER A 246 -6.47 1.62 -7.60
CA SER A 246 -7.44 1.36 -6.54
C SER A 246 -6.80 0.62 -5.36
N LEU A 247 -5.86 -0.29 -5.59
CA LEU A 247 -5.09 -0.94 -4.52
C LEU A 247 -4.31 0.07 -3.68
N HIS A 248 -3.67 1.05 -4.31
CA HIS A 248 -2.92 2.08 -3.59
C HIS A 248 -3.83 3.07 -2.87
N LYS A 249 -4.96 3.47 -3.47
CA LYS A 249 -5.99 4.29 -2.82
C LYS A 249 -6.56 3.57 -1.58
N ALA A 250 -6.86 2.27 -1.70
CA ALA A 250 -7.33 1.44 -0.60
C ALA A 250 -6.26 1.32 0.50
N HIS A 251 -4.99 1.16 0.13
CA HIS A 251 -3.89 1.13 1.08
C HIS A 251 -3.77 2.41 1.89
N GLN A 252 -3.82 3.55 1.20
CA GLN A 252 -3.78 4.85 1.85
C GLN A 252 -4.96 5.04 2.81
N MET A 253 -6.19 4.74 2.36
CA MET A 253 -7.38 4.86 3.19
C MET A 253 -7.33 3.94 4.42
N ALA A 254 -6.79 2.71 4.28
CA ALA A 254 -6.58 1.81 5.41
C ALA A 254 -5.59 2.36 6.44
N LEU A 255 -4.53 3.06 6.01
CA LEU A 255 -3.59 3.71 6.92
C LEU A 255 -4.23 4.91 7.66
N GLU A 256 -5.06 5.68 6.95
CA GLU A 256 -5.79 6.81 7.50
C GLU A 256 -6.80 6.38 8.57
N GLU A 257 -7.54 5.27 8.35
CA GLU A 257 -8.47 4.69 9.33
C GLU A 257 -7.78 4.24 10.63
N GLU A 258 -6.48 3.96 10.58
CA GLU A 258 -5.69 3.55 11.75
C GLU A 258 -5.13 4.72 12.56
N GLY A 259 -5.50 5.94 12.22
CA GLY A 259 -5.02 7.13 12.90
C GLY A 259 -3.60 7.53 12.49
N SER A 260 -3.10 7.04 11.35
CA SER A 260 -2.00 7.70 10.64
C SER A 260 -2.55 9.02 10.10
N SER A 261 -2.57 10.05 10.94
CA SER A 261 -3.25 11.31 10.63
C SER A 261 -2.62 11.97 9.42
N GLN A 262 -3.43 12.24 8.39
CA GLN A 262 -3.04 13.00 7.19
C GLN A 262 -2.37 14.34 7.54
N SER A 263 -2.63 14.90 8.72
CA SER A 263 -2.20 16.23 9.14
C SER A 263 -0.69 16.38 9.34
N ASP A 264 0.04 15.33 9.70
CA ASP A 264 1.50 15.39 9.94
C ASP A 264 2.25 14.47 8.99
N LEU A 265 2.39 14.91 7.74
CA LEU A 265 3.41 14.36 6.84
C LEU A 265 4.80 14.66 7.43
N ASN A 266 5.45 13.62 7.95
CA ASN A 266 6.84 13.64 8.42
C ASN A 266 7.75 12.77 7.51
N PRO A 267 7.92 13.15 6.22
CA PRO A 267 8.88 12.48 5.35
C PRO A 267 10.32 12.78 5.83
N SER A 268 11.21 11.81 5.61
CA SER A 268 12.64 11.99 5.81
C SER A 268 13.24 12.90 4.74
N GLU A 269 14.40 13.50 5.02
CA GLU A 269 15.12 14.35 4.06
C GLU A 269 15.40 13.64 2.72
N VAL A 270 15.66 12.33 2.75
CA VAL A 270 15.86 11.53 1.52
C VAL A 270 14.59 11.48 0.67
N GLU A 271 13.43 11.37 1.30
CA GLU A 271 12.14 11.32 0.59
C GLU A 271 11.72 12.71 0.08
N ILE A 272 12.06 13.76 0.82
CA ILE A 272 11.90 15.15 0.36
C ILE A 272 12.81 15.39 -0.86
N GLY A 273 14.08 14.95 -0.81
CA GLY A 273 15.01 15.03 -1.93
C GLY A 273 14.48 14.32 -3.18
N ALA A 274 14.00 13.08 -3.04
CA ALA A 274 13.40 12.32 -4.14
C ALA A 274 12.18 13.03 -4.76
N LEU A 275 11.28 13.61 -3.93
CA LEU A 275 10.16 14.40 -4.44
C LEU A 275 10.66 15.62 -5.23
N LYS A 276 11.66 16.35 -4.72
CA LYS A 276 12.22 17.52 -5.41
C LYS A 276 12.80 17.15 -6.77
N GLU A 277 13.56 16.06 -6.84
CA GLU A 277 14.12 15.54 -8.10
C GLU A 277 13.03 15.19 -9.11
N GLU A 278 11.98 14.47 -8.68
CA GLU A 278 10.85 14.14 -9.55
C GLU A 278 10.08 15.38 -10.01
N ILE A 279 9.87 16.37 -9.12
CA ILE A 279 9.22 17.63 -9.48
C ILE A 279 10.01 18.33 -10.58
N THR A 280 11.33 18.49 -10.39
CA THR A 280 12.20 19.15 -11.37
C THR A 280 12.24 18.39 -12.70
N ALA A 281 12.30 17.05 -12.66
CA ALA A 281 12.32 16.22 -13.86
C ALA A 281 11.03 16.32 -14.69
N TYR A 282 9.87 16.31 -14.03
CA TYR A 282 8.56 16.34 -14.73
C TYR A 282 8.02 17.76 -14.97
N PHE A 283 8.64 18.79 -14.40
CA PHE A 283 8.15 20.17 -14.42
C PHE A 283 7.75 20.66 -15.80
N GLN A 284 8.64 20.56 -16.79
CA GLN A 284 8.38 21.09 -18.13
C GLN A 284 7.21 20.36 -18.81
N SER A 285 7.12 19.04 -18.62
CA SER A 285 6.05 18.22 -19.18
C SER A 285 4.72 18.56 -18.54
N ILE A 286 4.69 18.70 -17.20
CA ILE A 286 3.49 19.06 -16.47
C ILE A 286 3.00 20.43 -16.90
N LEU A 287 3.87 21.44 -16.91
CA LEU A 287 3.48 22.80 -17.27
C LEU A 287 2.91 22.90 -18.70
N ARG A 288 3.47 22.13 -19.66
CA ARG A 288 2.94 22.04 -21.03
C ARG A 288 1.59 21.33 -21.13
N SER A 289 1.32 20.38 -20.22
CA SER A 289 0.06 19.64 -20.20
C SER A 289 -1.09 20.38 -19.53
N MET A 290 -0.81 21.42 -18.74
CA MET A 290 -1.82 22.20 -18.04
C MET A 290 -2.59 23.10 -19.00
N GLU A 291 -3.91 23.16 -18.82
CA GLU A 291 -4.78 24.00 -19.64
C GLU A 291 -4.75 25.45 -19.12
N LEU A 292 -3.87 26.27 -19.71
CA LEU A 292 -3.74 27.69 -19.41
C LEU A 292 -4.57 28.53 -20.40
N ASN A 293 -5.40 29.44 -19.88
CA ASN A 293 -6.27 30.34 -20.66
C ASN A 293 -7.16 29.62 -21.70
N PRO A 294 -7.97 28.61 -21.31
CA PRO A 294 -8.86 27.92 -22.23
C PRO A 294 -9.93 28.87 -22.76
N VAL A 295 -10.15 28.83 -24.07
CA VAL A 295 -11.12 29.70 -24.76
C VAL A 295 -12.54 29.41 -24.24
N GLY A 296 -13.17 30.42 -23.64
CA GLY A 296 -14.58 30.35 -23.21
C GLY A 296 -14.87 29.56 -21.93
N GLN A 297 -13.86 29.09 -21.18
CA GLN A 297 -14.06 28.28 -19.95
C GLN A 297 -13.09 28.67 -18.80
N SER A 298 -13.13 29.92 -18.35
CA SER A 298 -12.21 30.43 -17.30
C SER A 298 -12.30 29.70 -15.95
N GLU A 299 -13.45 29.10 -15.59
CA GLU A 299 -13.59 28.37 -14.32
C GLU A 299 -12.88 27.01 -14.29
N LYS A 300 -12.68 26.40 -15.46
CA LYS A 300 -12.01 25.10 -15.60
C LYS A 300 -10.51 25.21 -15.83
N SER A 301 -10.01 26.43 -15.99
CA SER A 301 -8.59 26.71 -16.19
C SER A 301 -7.73 26.13 -15.07
N ASP A 302 -6.63 25.47 -15.45
CA ASP A 302 -5.62 25.02 -14.49
C ASP A 302 -4.76 26.20 -14.00
N GLY A 303 -4.68 27.25 -14.81
CA GLY A 303 -3.95 28.48 -14.52
C GLY A 303 -4.12 29.52 -15.61
N ILE A 304 -3.35 30.59 -15.51
CA ILE A 304 -3.39 31.75 -16.40
C ILE A 304 -1.99 32.02 -16.90
N TYR A 305 -1.85 32.16 -18.21
CA TYR A 305 -0.62 32.67 -18.81
C TYR A 305 -0.71 34.20 -18.96
N VAL A 306 0.17 34.92 -18.27
CA VAL A 306 0.18 36.40 -18.25
C VAL A 306 1.05 36.96 -19.38
N GLY A 307 2.05 36.19 -19.81
CA GLY A 307 3.09 36.65 -20.74
C GLY A 307 4.45 36.72 -20.07
N ASN A 308 5.49 36.93 -20.87
CA ASN A 308 6.87 37.04 -20.37
C ASN A 308 7.36 35.85 -19.53
N GLY A 309 6.74 34.68 -19.69
CA GLY A 309 7.12 33.44 -19.01
C GLY A 309 6.43 33.28 -17.67
N ILE A 310 5.54 34.21 -17.33
CA ILE A 310 4.82 34.23 -16.06
C ILE A 310 3.51 33.45 -16.21
N CYS A 311 3.36 32.44 -15.37
CA CYS A 311 2.16 31.62 -15.25
C CYS A 311 1.63 31.70 -13.82
N ILE A 312 0.33 31.88 -13.66
CA ILE A 312 -0.38 31.80 -12.38
C ILE A 312 -1.08 30.46 -12.36
N LEU A 313 -0.70 29.56 -11.47
CA LEU A 313 -1.26 28.20 -11.42
C LEU A 313 -1.99 27.98 -10.11
N ARG A 314 -3.15 27.32 -10.18
CA ARG A 314 -3.88 26.94 -8.98
C ARG A 314 -3.15 25.77 -8.31
N MET A 315 -2.74 25.91 -7.06
CA MET A 315 -1.87 24.92 -6.40
C MET A 315 -2.49 23.53 -6.37
N ASN A 316 -3.82 23.45 -6.20
CA ASN A 316 -4.53 22.18 -6.24
C ASN A 316 -4.52 21.50 -7.61
N ARG A 317 -4.59 22.25 -8.72
CA ARG A 317 -4.52 21.70 -10.07
C ARG A 317 -3.09 21.25 -10.38
N PHE A 318 -2.12 22.07 -9.99
CA PHE A 318 -0.71 21.79 -10.13
C PHE A 318 -0.31 20.49 -9.41
N VAL A 319 -0.62 20.36 -8.12
CA VAL A 319 -0.30 19.15 -7.34
C VAL A 319 -1.04 17.92 -7.88
N ARG A 320 -2.27 18.07 -8.38
CA ARG A 320 -3.01 16.97 -9.00
C ARG A 320 -2.33 16.48 -10.29
N ALA A 321 -1.84 17.39 -11.12
CA ALA A 321 -1.12 17.02 -12.34
C ALA A 321 0.16 16.24 -12.01
N PHE A 322 0.91 16.68 -10.99
CA PHE A 322 2.07 15.93 -10.50
C PHE A 322 1.68 14.57 -9.92
N ALA A 323 0.64 14.50 -9.09
CA ALA A 323 0.20 13.25 -8.48
C ALA A 323 -0.06 12.13 -9.51
N ALA A 324 -0.42 12.47 -10.76
CA ALA A 324 -0.62 11.49 -11.83
C ALA A 324 0.68 10.90 -12.41
N VAL A 325 1.81 11.61 -12.32
CA VAL A 325 3.10 11.21 -12.91
C VAL A 325 4.15 10.79 -11.89
N LEU A 326 3.97 11.18 -10.62
CA LEU A 326 4.91 10.87 -9.55
C LEU A 326 5.00 9.36 -9.31
N THR A 327 6.16 8.91 -8.86
CA THR A 327 6.37 7.51 -8.52
C THR A 327 5.45 7.09 -7.38
N PRO A 328 4.96 5.84 -7.39
CA PRO A 328 4.12 5.28 -6.33
C PRO A 328 4.68 5.37 -4.93
N LYS A 329 6.01 5.28 -4.78
CA LYS A 329 6.67 5.50 -3.50
C LYS A 329 6.45 6.94 -3.02
N THR A 330 6.71 7.92 -3.88
CA THR A 330 6.50 9.34 -3.60
C THR A 330 5.01 9.65 -3.37
N ARG A 331 4.10 9.16 -4.22
CA ARG A 331 2.66 9.33 -4.03
C ARG A 331 2.18 8.79 -2.69
N THR A 332 2.64 7.61 -2.28
CA THR A 332 2.27 7.01 -0.98
C THR A 332 2.82 7.83 0.17
N ARG A 333 4.11 8.21 0.10
CA ARG A 333 4.77 8.95 1.19
C ARG A 333 4.18 10.35 1.42
N PHE A 334 3.72 10.99 0.35
CA PHE A 334 3.10 12.31 0.40
C PHE A 334 1.57 12.26 0.32
N ASN A 335 0.95 11.08 0.50
CA ASN A 335 -0.51 10.90 0.58
C ASN A 335 -1.31 11.39 -0.65
N LEU A 336 -0.74 11.24 -1.85
CA LEU A 336 -1.26 11.82 -3.09
C LEU A 336 -2.17 10.88 -3.90
N TRP A 337 -2.50 9.68 -3.41
CA TRP A 337 -3.36 8.75 -4.18
C TRP A 337 -4.83 9.16 -4.22
N SER A 338 -5.32 9.73 -3.12
CA SER A 338 -6.72 10.16 -2.96
C SER A 338 -6.88 11.69 -3.02
N PHE A 339 -5.90 12.40 -3.60
CA PHE A 339 -5.89 13.86 -3.57
C PHE A 339 -7.14 14.47 -4.24
N ASP A 340 -8.01 15.05 -3.42
CA ASP A 340 -9.33 15.57 -3.82
C ASP A 340 -9.28 16.99 -4.39
N GLY A 341 -8.10 17.62 -4.43
CA GLY A 341 -7.91 18.99 -4.89
C GLY A 341 -8.20 20.07 -3.85
N ARG A 342 -8.30 19.72 -2.56
CA ARG A 342 -8.32 20.69 -1.45
C ARG A 342 -6.90 21.06 -1.01
N GLN A 343 -6.79 21.90 0.02
CA GLN A 343 -5.50 22.20 0.64
C GLN A 343 -4.90 20.93 1.25
N HIS A 344 -3.64 20.65 0.90
CA HIS A 344 -2.97 19.42 1.30
C HIS A 344 -1.65 19.71 2.02
N PRO A 345 -1.30 18.96 3.08
CA PRO A 345 -0.06 19.18 3.83
C PRO A 345 1.22 19.04 3.00
N SER A 346 1.14 18.36 1.85
CA SER A 346 2.29 18.19 0.94
C SER A 346 2.67 19.47 0.19
N TRP A 347 1.78 20.48 0.11
CA TRP A 347 2.01 21.69 -0.69
C TRP A 347 3.31 22.41 -0.32
N LYS A 348 3.67 22.44 0.97
CA LYS A 348 4.92 23.05 1.45
C LYS A 348 6.17 22.45 0.78
N PHE A 349 6.16 21.15 0.48
CA PHE A 349 7.29 20.48 -0.16
C PHE A 349 7.35 20.79 -1.66
N PHE A 350 6.21 20.91 -2.34
CA PHE A 350 6.15 21.37 -3.73
C PHE A 350 6.65 22.82 -3.86
N ILE A 351 6.20 23.70 -2.97
CA ILE A 351 6.65 25.10 -2.93
C ILE A 351 8.15 25.19 -2.68
N SER A 352 8.67 24.42 -1.72
CA SER A 352 10.12 24.34 -1.50
C SER A 352 10.87 23.84 -2.74
N ALA A 353 10.37 22.82 -3.44
CA ALA A 353 10.99 22.33 -4.67
C ALA A 353 11.07 23.41 -5.77
N LEU A 354 9.99 24.16 -5.94
CA LEU A 354 9.92 25.25 -6.92
C LEU A 354 10.80 26.44 -6.56
N ARG A 355 10.86 26.79 -5.27
CA ARG A 355 11.75 27.82 -4.74
C ARG A 355 13.21 27.45 -4.98
N ASP A 356 13.61 26.24 -4.61
CA ASP A 356 14.99 25.76 -4.75
C ASP A 356 15.42 25.70 -6.23
N SER A 357 14.46 25.41 -7.12
CA SER A 357 14.69 25.38 -8.57
C SER A 357 14.61 26.76 -9.24
N GLY A 358 14.33 27.83 -8.48
CA GLY A 358 14.22 29.19 -9.01
C GLY A 358 13.00 29.44 -9.90
N TYR A 359 11.99 28.58 -9.87
CA TYR A 359 10.77 28.74 -10.66
C TYR A 359 9.74 29.64 -9.99
N LEU A 360 9.73 29.68 -8.65
CA LEU A 360 8.72 30.37 -7.88
C LEU A 360 8.98 31.88 -7.84
N LEU A 361 8.01 32.67 -8.29
CA LEU A 361 8.01 34.11 -8.12
C LEU A 361 7.46 34.43 -6.72
N GLU A 362 8.31 34.94 -5.82
CA GLU A 362 7.90 35.24 -4.43
C GLU A 362 7.29 36.63 -4.25
N ARG A 363 7.39 37.50 -5.25
CA ARG A 363 6.85 38.86 -5.22
C ARG A 363 6.27 39.27 -6.57
N PHE A 364 5.06 39.81 -6.58
CA PHE A 364 4.37 40.29 -7.77
C PHE A 364 3.69 41.64 -7.48
N GLU A 365 3.89 42.65 -8.35
CA GLU A 365 3.30 43.99 -8.19
C GLU A 365 3.46 44.57 -6.77
N GLU A 366 4.67 44.44 -6.22
CA GLU A 366 5.06 44.83 -4.87
C GLU A 366 4.50 43.98 -3.72
N VAL A 367 3.62 43.01 -3.99
CA VAL A 367 3.03 42.11 -2.98
C VAL A 367 3.84 40.84 -2.83
N ASP A 368 4.21 40.50 -1.59
CA ASP A 368 4.93 39.26 -1.27
C ASP A 368 3.96 38.08 -1.12
N ALA A 369 4.40 36.91 -1.58
CA ALA A 369 3.66 35.66 -1.43
C ALA A 369 3.63 35.22 0.04
N LYS A 370 2.46 34.79 0.54
CA LYS A 370 2.36 34.17 1.87
C LYS A 370 2.71 32.69 1.75
N ASP A 371 3.84 32.29 2.34
CA ASP A 371 4.37 30.92 2.26
C ASP A 371 4.54 30.40 0.81
N GLY A 372 4.79 31.31 -0.15
CA GLY A 372 4.89 31.00 -1.58
C GLY A 372 3.55 30.90 -2.31
N LEU A 373 2.44 31.26 -1.67
CA LEU A 373 1.10 31.28 -2.25
C LEU A 373 0.53 32.71 -2.33
N PHE A 374 -0.29 32.93 -3.35
CA PHE A 374 -1.05 34.15 -3.58
C PHE A 374 -2.55 33.86 -3.57
N SER A 375 -3.32 34.85 -3.13
CA SER A 375 -4.76 34.94 -3.36
C SER A 375 -4.98 36.04 -4.38
N LEU A 376 -5.74 35.75 -5.44
CA LEU A 376 -5.84 36.59 -6.62
C LEU A 376 -7.30 36.78 -6.99
N ARG A 377 -7.63 37.95 -7.50
CA ARG A 377 -8.89 38.24 -8.18
C ARG A 377 -8.59 38.50 -9.64
N ILE A 378 -9.20 37.70 -10.50
CA ILE A 378 -9.09 37.82 -11.95
C ILE A 378 -10.48 38.11 -12.49
N ASN A 379 -10.71 39.36 -12.91
CA ASN A 379 -12.05 39.89 -13.19
C ASN A 379 -13.00 39.59 -12.00
N ASP A 380 -14.08 38.85 -12.23
CA ASP A 380 -15.06 38.47 -11.19
C ASP A 380 -14.71 37.16 -10.46
N LEU A 381 -13.62 36.48 -10.83
CA LEU A 381 -13.24 35.19 -10.26
C LEU A 381 -12.17 35.34 -9.18
N VAL A 382 -12.36 34.62 -8.07
CA VAL A 382 -11.40 34.59 -6.97
C VAL A 382 -10.63 33.27 -6.99
N TYR A 383 -9.32 33.39 -7.12
CA TYR A 383 -8.34 32.31 -7.20
C TYR A 383 -7.55 32.27 -5.90
N GLN A 384 -7.87 31.34 -5.02
CA GLN A 384 -7.18 31.14 -3.75
C GLN A 384 -6.03 30.13 -3.90
N ASN A 385 -4.97 30.29 -3.11
CA ASN A 385 -3.82 29.38 -3.06
C ASN A 385 -3.19 29.14 -4.43
N CYS A 386 -2.78 30.21 -5.11
CA CYS A 386 -2.08 30.13 -6.38
C CYS A 386 -0.58 30.25 -6.20
N ILE A 387 0.17 29.55 -7.03
CA ILE A 387 1.60 29.77 -7.20
C ILE A 387 1.82 30.62 -8.44
N MET A 388 2.81 31.50 -8.38
CA MET A 388 3.29 32.23 -9.55
C MET A 388 4.62 31.64 -9.98
N ILE A 389 4.71 31.29 -11.25
CA ILE A 389 5.88 30.66 -11.84
C ILE A 389 6.45 31.59 -12.89
N GLN A 390 7.76 31.79 -12.86
CA GLN A 390 8.48 32.49 -13.91
C GLN A 390 9.46 31.54 -14.59
N VAL A 391 9.26 31.34 -15.89
CA VAL A 391 10.18 30.56 -16.73
C VAL A 391 11.16 31.51 -17.41
N ASP A 392 12.43 31.44 -17.01
CA ASP A 392 13.50 32.22 -17.64
C ASP A 392 13.84 31.66 -19.04
N ALA A 393 13.87 32.54 -20.03
CA ALA A 393 14.21 32.22 -21.41
C ALA A 393 15.64 31.70 -21.58
N SER A 394 16.56 32.13 -20.71
CA SER A 394 17.98 31.75 -20.75
C SER A 394 18.22 30.31 -20.26
N LEU A 395 17.36 29.82 -19.37
CA LEU A 395 17.47 28.48 -18.79
C LEU A 395 16.56 27.47 -19.51
N TYR A 396 15.40 27.89 -20.01
CA TYR A 396 14.37 27.00 -20.55
C TYR A 396 13.78 27.53 -21.85
N THR A 397 14.62 27.71 -22.87
CA THR A 397 14.24 28.35 -24.14
C THR A 397 13.05 27.68 -24.82
N ASP A 398 13.02 26.35 -24.90
CA ASP A 398 11.92 25.62 -25.56
C ASP A 398 10.60 25.71 -24.80
N LEU A 399 10.65 25.61 -23.46
CA LEU A 399 9.47 25.77 -22.62
C LEU A 399 8.94 27.20 -22.71
N ARG A 400 9.84 28.19 -22.64
CA ARG A 400 9.51 29.61 -22.80
C ARG A 400 8.81 29.88 -24.13
N ALA A 401 9.39 29.39 -25.23
CA ALA A 401 8.83 29.55 -26.57
C ALA A 401 7.43 28.91 -26.67
N SER A 402 7.27 27.69 -26.13
CA SER A 402 5.97 27.02 -26.09
C SER A 402 4.92 27.83 -25.33
N LEU A 403 5.26 28.37 -24.16
CA LEU A 403 4.34 29.20 -23.37
C LEU A 403 3.98 30.50 -24.08
N ASP A 404 4.92 31.12 -24.79
CA ASP A 404 4.65 32.34 -25.57
C ASP A 404 3.68 32.15 -26.74
N THR A 405 3.44 30.90 -27.18
CA THR A 405 2.40 30.61 -28.18
C THR A 405 0.99 30.59 -27.60
N LEU A 406 0.83 30.51 -26.28
CA LEU A 406 -0.46 30.46 -25.62
C LEU A 406 -1.16 31.83 -25.69
N PRO A 407 -2.51 31.86 -25.73
CA PRO A 407 -3.24 33.12 -25.65
C PRO A 407 -2.87 33.83 -24.34
N LYS A 408 -2.46 35.10 -24.44
CA LYS A 408 -2.14 35.92 -23.27
C LYS A 408 -3.42 36.38 -22.59
N TRP A 409 -3.39 36.41 -21.27
CA TRP A 409 -4.48 37.00 -20.51
C TRP A 409 -4.44 38.52 -20.61
N ASN A 410 -5.54 39.11 -21.06
CA ASN A 410 -5.66 40.57 -21.25
C ASN A 410 -6.53 41.25 -20.17
N GLY A 411 -7.04 40.49 -19.19
CA GLY A 411 -7.87 41.01 -18.10
C GLY A 411 -7.04 41.53 -16.92
N ILE A 412 -7.72 42.18 -15.97
CA ILE A 412 -7.09 42.71 -14.75
C ILE A 412 -6.83 41.56 -13.78
N ILE A 413 -5.65 41.55 -13.18
CA ILE A 413 -5.22 40.61 -12.14
C ILE A 413 -4.91 41.45 -10.90
N GLU A 414 -5.66 41.25 -9.82
CA GLU A 414 -5.44 41.93 -8.55
C GLU A 414 -4.98 40.90 -7.51
N VAL A 415 -3.88 41.18 -6.80
CA VAL A 415 -3.45 40.36 -5.67
C VAL A 415 -4.23 40.77 -4.42
N GLU A 416 -5.01 39.84 -3.85
CA GLU A 416 -5.71 40.06 -2.60
C GLU A 416 -4.69 40.10 -1.46
N GLN A 417 -4.48 41.30 -0.91
CA GLN A 417 -3.62 41.49 0.25
C GLN A 417 -4.37 41.09 1.52
N SER A 418 -3.71 40.31 2.39
CA SER A 418 -4.29 39.99 3.70
C SER A 418 -4.39 41.26 4.55
N LYS A 419 -5.43 41.36 5.39
CA LYS A 419 -5.60 42.51 6.31
C LYS A 419 -4.39 42.71 7.22
N GLU A 420 -3.76 41.63 7.66
CA GLU A 420 -2.56 41.65 8.50
C GLU A 420 -1.36 42.23 7.75
N PHE A 421 -1.18 41.85 6.48
CA PHE A 421 -0.15 42.39 5.61
C PHE A 421 -0.38 43.88 5.36
N LEU A 422 -1.59 44.29 4.99
CA LEU A 422 -1.97 45.70 4.81
C LEU A 422 -1.65 46.54 6.06
N VAL A 423 -1.97 46.04 7.25
CA VAL A 423 -1.66 46.73 8.51
C VAL A 423 -0.15 46.83 8.75
N SER A 424 0.63 45.78 8.43
CA SER A 424 2.09 45.81 8.56
C SER A 424 2.76 46.72 7.53
N GLU A 425 2.26 46.76 6.29
CA GLU A 425 2.74 47.60 5.20
C GLU A 425 2.51 49.08 5.53
N VAL A 426 1.31 49.42 6.02
CA VAL A 426 0.96 50.77 6.48
C VAL A 426 1.87 51.20 7.63
N LYS A 427 2.13 50.31 8.60
CA LYS A 427 3.07 50.60 9.69
C LYS A 427 4.49 50.86 9.18
N ARG A 428 5.00 49.99 8.29
CA ARG A 428 6.34 50.15 7.71
C ARG A 428 6.48 51.47 6.96
N LYS A 429 5.55 51.78 6.06
CA LYS A 429 5.56 53.03 5.30
C LYS A 429 5.40 54.25 6.20
N ALA A 430 4.60 54.17 7.26
CA ALA A 430 4.51 55.24 8.26
C ALA A 430 5.86 55.48 8.95
N THR A 431 6.58 54.42 9.33
CA THR A 431 7.91 54.54 9.96
C THR A 431 8.97 55.09 8.98
N GLU A 432 8.91 54.71 7.70
CA GLU A 432 9.79 55.27 6.65
C GLU A 432 9.54 56.77 6.44
N VAL A 433 8.28 57.20 6.46
CA VAL A 433 7.92 58.63 6.37
C VAL A 433 8.36 59.40 7.61
N GLU A 434 8.20 58.85 8.81
CA GLU A 434 8.71 59.47 10.04
C GLU A 434 10.24 59.63 10.00
N ALA A 435 10.97 58.59 9.58
CA ALA A 435 12.42 58.65 9.43
C ALA A 435 12.86 59.67 8.36
N MET A 436 12.10 59.81 7.27
CA MET A 436 12.35 60.81 6.23
C MET A 436 12.10 62.24 6.75
N LEU A 437 11.03 62.45 7.51
CA LEU A 437 10.72 63.74 8.15
C LEU A 437 11.77 64.12 9.19
N GLU A 438 12.31 63.13 9.92
CA GLU A 438 13.35 63.35 10.91
C GLU A 438 14.70 63.74 10.26
N ARG A 439 15.05 63.13 9.13
CA ARG A 439 16.21 63.57 8.31
C ARG A 439 16.03 64.97 7.76
N LEU A 440 14.86 65.30 7.21
CA LEU A 440 14.57 66.64 6.70
C LEU A 440 14.63 67.71 7.80
N ARG A 441 14.32 67.36 9.05
CA ARG A 441 14.46 68.26 10.20
C ARG A 441 15.90 68.45 10.68
N GLN A 442 16.82 67.55 10.31
CA GLN A 442 18.26 67.68 10.62
C GLN A 442 19.01 68.46 9.54
N GLU A 443 18.43 68.62 8.35
CA GLU A 443 18.99 69.37 7.22
C GLU A 443 18.53 70.84 7.17
N VAL A 444 17.62 71.25 8.07
CA VAL A 444 17.20 72.65 8.32
C VAL A 444 17.81 73.12 9.64
#